data_AF-A0A945IUG2-F1
#
_entry.id   AF-A0A945IUG2-F1
#
_cell.length_a   1.000
_cell.length_b   1.000
_cell.length_c   1.000
_cell.angle_alpha   90.00
_cell.angle_beta   90.00
_cell.angle_gamma   90.00
#
_symmetry.space_group_name_H-M   'P 1'
#
loop_
_entity.id
_entity.type
_entity.pdbx_description
1 polymer ?
#
loop_
_entity_poly.entity_id
_entity_poly.type
_entity_poly.pdbx_seq_one_letter_code
_entity_poly.pdbx_strand_id
1 'polypeptide(L)' 'MKYNERPADHTPIRTTDLPPTPVRDSNIMATAWIEAPASLLALGDDLPGQPTAEYKRRIGPWILWRAGPAK' A
#
# COMPACT_ATOMS: atom_id res chain seq x y z
N MET A 1 7.11 -0.51 20.09
CA MET A 1 7.38 -0.21 18.66
C MET A 1 6.36 0.82 18.20
N LYS A 2 6.83 1.99 17.74
CA LYS A 2 5.95 3.03 17.18
C LYS A 2 5.27 2.48 15.93
N TYR A 3 4.02 2.86 15.70
CA TYR A 3 3.21 2.49 14.54
C TYR A 3 3.87 2.86 13.18
N ASN A 4 4.88 3.74 13.19
CA ASN A 4 5.35 4.47 12.01
C ASN A 4 6.60 3.91 11.30
N GLU A 5 7.17 2.79 11.73
CA GLU A 5 8.40 2.23 11.13
C GLU A 5 8.22 0.77 10.71
N ARG A 6 7.06 0.44 10.15
CA ARG A 6 6.90 -0.89 9.54
C ARG A 6 7.79 -0.95 8.30
N PRO A 7 8.57 -2.02 8.11
CA PRO A 7 9.35 -2.22 6.89
C PRO A 7 8.41 -2.27 5.68
N ALA A 8 8.88 -1.70 4.57
CA ALA A 8 8.22 -1.82 3.28
C ALA A 8 8.33 -3.26 2.77
N ASP A 9 7.20 -3.83 2.36
CA ASP A 9 7.09 -5.17 1.80
C ASP A 9 6.83 -5.07 0.30
N HIS A 10 7.78 -5.57 -0.46
CA HIS A 10 7.78 -5.61 -1.92
C HIS A 10 7.55 -7.03 -2.45
N THR A 11 7.16 -7.98 -1.60
CA THR A 11 6.88 -9.36 -1.99
C THR A 11 5.69 -9.39 -2.95
N PRO A 12 5.84 -9.93 -4.18
CA PRO A 12 4.75 -9.96 -5.15
C PRO A 12 3.48 -10.63 -4.59
N ILE A 13 2.35 -9.94 -4.68
CA ILE A 13 1.07 -10.39 -4.13
C ILE A 13 -0.07 -10.23 -5.14
N ARG A 14 -0.98 -11.20 -5.15
CA ARG A 14 -2.20 -11.18 -5.96
C ARG A 14 -3.35 -10.52 -5.21
N THR A 15 -4.34 -10.04 -5.96
CA THR A 15 -5.58 -9.46 -5.41
C THR A 15 -6.33 -10.41 -4.45
N THR A 16 -6.30 -11.72 -4.71
CA THR A 16 -6.93 -12.74 -3.87
C THR A 16 -6.26 -12.92 -2.52
N ASP A 17 -4.97 -12.58 -2.44
CA ASP A 17 -4.12 -12.84 -1.29
C ASP A 17 -3.94 -11.57 -0.42
N LEU A 18 -4.38 -10.41 -0.92
CA LEU A 18 -4.38 -9.17 -0.15
C LEU A 18 -5.21 -9.34 1.14
N PRO A 19 -4.62 -9.11 2.32
CA PRO A 19 -5.25 -9.41 3.59
C PRO A 19 -6.44 -8.48 3.84
N PRO A 20 -7.56 -8.93 4.43
CA PRO A 20 -8.74 -8.08 4.63
C PRO A 20 -8.45 -6.86 5.51
N THR A 21 -7.49 -6.98 6.43
CA THR A 21 -7.06 -5.95 7.38
C THR A 21 -5.60 -5.56 7.17
N PRO A 22 -5.17 -4.36 7.60
CA PRO A 22 -3.77 -3.98 7.54
C PRO A 22 -2.89 -4.95 8.33
N VAL A 23 -1.74 -5.32 7.75
CA VAL A 23 -0.73 -6.17 8.40
C VAL A 23 0.00 -5.37 9.47
N ARG A 24 0.30 -6.00 10.61
CA ARG A 24 0.94 -5.31 11.74
C ARG A 24 2.45 -5.16 11.57
N ASP A 25 3.08 -6.08 10.86
CA ASP A 25 4.54 -6.25 10.85
C ASP A 25 5.22 -5.65 9.63
N SER A 26 4.48 -5.34 8.55
CA SER A 26 5.00 -4.73 7.33
C SER A 26 3.97 -3.84 6.64
N ASN A 27 4.44 -2.96 5.75
CA ASN A 27 3.60 -2.18 4.84
C ASN A 27 3.72 -2.74 3.43
N ILE A 28 2.68 -3.40 2.93
CA ILE A 28 2.63 -3.88 1.54
C ILE A 28 2.61 -2.66 0.60
N MET A 29 3.60 -2.56 -0.28
CA MET A 29 3.73 -1.47 -1.22
C MET A 29 2.86 -1.71 -2.46
N ALA A 30 2.36 -0.65 -3.09
CA ALA A 30 1.55 -0.76 -4.31
C ALA A 30 2.32 -1.45 -5.45
N THR A 31 3.64 -1.29 -5.49
CA THR A 31 4.53 -1.97 -6.44
C THR A 31 4.63 -3.48 -6.20
N ALA A 32 4.24 -3.97 -5.02
CA ALA A 32 4.16 -5.39 -4.71
C ALA A 32 2.90 -6.05 -5.29
N TRP A 33 1.84 -5.27 -5.53
CA TRP A 33 0.57 -5.79 -6.04
C TRP A 33 0.65 -6.03 -7.55
N ILE A 34 0.56 -7.29 -7.97
CA ILE A 34 0.77 -7.71 -9.36
C ILE A 34 -0.27 -7.11 -10.32
N GLU A 35 -1.52 -6.96 -9.88
CA GLU A 35 -2.58 -6.36 -10.68
C GLU A 35 -2.75 -4.85 -10.45
N ALA A 36 -1.77 -4.19 -9.81
CA ALA A 36 -1.87 -2.76 -9.52
C ALA A 36 -2.05 -1.93 -10.80
N PRO A 37 -3.09 -1.10 -10.89
CA PRO A 37 -3.27 -0.22 -12.05
C PRO A 37 -2.19 0.87 -12.06
N ALA A 38 -1.79 1.32 -13.25
CA ALA A 38 -0.76 2.36 -13.41
C ALA A 38 -1.08 3.65 -12.64
N SER A 39 -2.35 4.03 -12.56
CA SER A 39 -2.80 5.20 -11.79
C SER A 39 -2.52 5.09 -10.29
N LEU A 40 -2.54 3.87 -9.73
CA LEU A 40 -2.15 3.63 -8.34
C LEU A 40 -0.63 3.73 -8.16
N LEU A 41 0.14 3.23 -9.13
CA LEU A 41 1.59 3.29 -9.07
C LEU A 41 2.11 4.74 -9.13
N ALA A 42 1.40 5.62 -9.85
CA ALA A 42 1.68 7.04 -9.97
C ALA A 42 1.00 7.91 -8.89
N LEU A 43 0.31 7.32 -7.90
CA LEU A 43 -0.55 8.06 -6.96
C LEU A 43 0.17 9.15 -6.15
N GLY A 44 1.47 8.98 -5.89
CA GLY A 44 2.26 9.91 -5.09
C GLY A 44 3.17 10.84 -5.88
N ASP A 45 3.18 10.75 -7.21
CA ASP A 45 4.18 11.43 -8.05
C ASP A 45 4.10 12.96 -7.94
N ASP A 46 2.93 13.50 -7.61
CA ASP A 46 2.68 14.94 -7.40
C ASP A 46 2.95 15.43 -5.97
N LEU A 47 3.29 14.53 -5.05
CA LEU A 47 3.57 14.87 -3.65
C LEU A 47 5.07 15.09 -3.41
N PRO A 48 5.44 15.98 -2.46
CA PRO A 48 6.82 16.11 -2.02
C PRO A 48 7.41 14.77 -1.57
N GLY A 49 8.55 14.39 -2.16
CA GLY A 49 9.22 13.12 -1.86
C GLY A 49 8.65 11.91 -2.62
N GLN A 50 7.69 12.08 -3.52
CA GLN A 50 7.16 11.06 -4.43
C GLN A 50 6.89 9.70 -3.74
N PRO A 51 6.10 9.68 -2.64
CA PRO A 51 5.89 8.48 -1.86
C PRO A 51 5.11 7.43 -2.64
N THR A 52 5.61 6.19 -2.64
CA THR A 52 4.84 5.05 -3.15
C THR A 52 3.64 4.77 -2.25
N ALA A 53 2.50 4.42 -2.85
CA ALA A 53 1.29 4.10 -2.10
C ALA A 53 1.45 2.80 -1.28
N GLU A 54 0.94 2.82 -0.05
CA GLU A 54 0.92 1.68 0.86
C GLU A 54 -0.49 1.14 1.03
N TYR A 55 -0.60 -0.18 1.12
CA TYR A 55 -1.86 -0.86 1.39
C TYR A 55 -2.39 -0.49 2.78
N LYS A 56 -3.70 -0.24 2.88
CA LYS A 56 -4.36 0.05 4.16
C LYS A 56 -5.36 -1.02 4.56
N ARG A 57 -6.30 -1.38 3.68
CA ARG A 57 -7.32 -2.39 3.99
C ARG A 57 -8.16 -2.72 2.77
N ARG A 58 -8.91 -3.80 2.88
CA ARG A 58 -9.95 -4.19 1.95
C ARG A 58 -11.31 -4.03 2.62
N ILE A 59 -12.24 -3.42 1.90
CA ILE A 59 -13.61 -3.16 2.37
C ILE A 59 -14.54 -3.76 1.33
N GLY A 60 -14.92 -5.03 1.51
CA GLY A 60 -15.66 -5.77 0.49
C GLY A 60 -14.89 -5.82 -0.84
N PRO A 61 -15.45 -5.31 -1.95
CA PRO A 61 -14.76 -5.27 -3.25
C PRO A 61 -13.72 -4.14 -3.36
N TRP A 62 -13.67 -3.22 -2.39
CA TRP A 62 -12.81 -2.03 -2.45
C TRP A 62 -11.46 -2.29 -1.80
N ILE A 63 -10.39 -1.77 -2.41
CA ILE A 63 -9.02 -1.86 -1.90
C ILE A 63 -8.53 -0.44 -1.64
N LEU A 64 -8.18 -0.14 -0.39
CA LEU A 64 -7.73 1.18 0.02
C LEU A 64 -6.21 1.25 0.06
N TRP A 65 -5.67 2.20 -0.69
CA TRP A 65 -4.26 2.57 -0.75
C TRP A 65 -4.08 4.01 -0.31
N ARG A 66 -2.89 4.36 0.18
CA ARG A 66 -2.54 5.75 0.51
C ARG A 66 -1.09 6.05 0.15
N ALA A 67 -0.85 7.14 -0.59
CA ALA A 67 0.46 7.75 -0.74
C ALA A 67 0.64 8.85 0.31
N GLY A 68 1.79 8.89 0.96
CA GLY A 68 2.14 9.92 1.93
C GLY A 68 1.56 9.76 3.35
N PRO A 69 1.86 10.72 4.24
CA PRO A 69 1.55 10.64 5.66
C PRO A 69 0.03 10.72 5.93
N ALA A 70 -0.40 10.10 7.02
CA ALA A 70 -1.69 10.43 7.63
C ALA A 70 -1.50 11.78 8.34
N LYS A 71 -2.10 12.85 7.82
CA LYS A 71 -2.29 14.06 8.63
C LYS A 71 -3.39 13.82 9.66
#